data_AF-A0A383VII1-F1
#
_entry.id   AF-A0A383VII1-F1
#
_cell.length_a   1.000
_cell.length_b   1.000
_cell.length_c   1.000
_cell.angle_alpha   90.00
_cell.angle_beta   90.00
_cell.angle_gamma   90.00
#
_symmetry.space_group_name_H-M   'P 1'
#
loop_
_entity.id
_entity.type
_entity.pdbx_description
1 polymer ?
#
loop_
_entity_poly.entity_id
_entity_poly.type
_entity_poly.pdbx_seq_one_letter_code
_entity_poly.pdbx_strand_id
1 'polypeptide(L)'
;MDPPFERPAKGMRKGFPVYGSRSCRGSRLVRELQQRVEQRTAELHDLTAQNNSLKQRQELLFTSIGQQADVLHYASKIIELLQQTSSADCAHAQATAAALVYEHKAQQLLSELQATKTSSSSSADISSSNSGNGASPSSSAASEEANTAADPDAAAAAAVPASPPASAPASSTPQEPYTTQLLREVFTPDRVLQAQAMGLQELVALFKSLSFRMAFQLGLPESRAALLSGSLESSLHEYASINMLCHIACPKTLWQAVTLNMETMEQALPGPDHWESVSSKMDPTEEQVSQLALGFEVYSRKRSAIIAELEQMVQQVHLMVWPQAGKEAAAAAAAATVAQVAAAAAPTPADLQQLPAPSFSSNCSSGTAANADGSSGSSELMAAAAGSSSSGGNESLARQQSLQSLLVNLEASEQLLQLLKDVDQRVQMLMTIECNLTFSWINTMDMRRMAIAVVQSYPFMVMPIPLCELAAQQHVLMQEEAAAATAAKKGAAAKRQQSAD
;
A
#
# COMPACT_ATOMS: atom_id res chain seq x y z
N MET A 1 15.48 -55.08 -23.48
CA MET A 1 14.71 -56.12 -24.20
C MET A 1 14.48 -55.59 -25.60
N ASP A 2 15.40 -55.93 -26.49
CA ASP A 2 15.33 -55.56 -27.91
C ASP A 2 14.58 -56.65 -28.68
N PRO A 3 13.72 -56.30 -29.65
CA PRO A 3 13.15 -57.28 -30.56
C PRO A 3 14.15 -57.64 -31.67
N PRO A 4 14.05 -58.87 -32.23
CA PRO A 4 15.10 -59.48 -33.02
C PRO A 4 15.05 -59.07 -34.50
N PHE A 5 16.24 -59.13 -35.10
CA PHE A 5 16.53 -59.11 -36.53
C PHE A 5 15.63 -60.03 -37.37
N GLU A 6 14.88 -59.47 -38.32
CA GLU A 6 14.37 -60.20 -39.49
C GLU A 6 15.22 -59.85 -40.73
N ARG A 7 15.85 -60.88 -41.30
CA ARG A 7 16.53 -60.81 -42.61
C ARG A 7 15.50 -60.97 -43.73
N PRO A 8 15.44 -60.09 -44.74
CA PRO A 8 14.69 -60.38 -45.95
C PRO A 8 15.54 -61.12 -46.98
N ALA A 9 14.87 -62.03 -47.68
CA ALA A 9 15.39 -63.02 -48.60
C ALA A 9 16.08 -62.43 -49.85
N LYS A 10 17.16 -63.10 -50.27
CA LYS A 10 17.78 -62.98 -51.59
C LYS A 10 16.81 -63.50 -52.67
N GLY A 11 16.07 -62.60 -53.30
CA GLY A 11 15.32 -62.87 -54.53
C GLY A 11 16.02 -62.27 -55.74
N MET A 12 16.63 -63.11 -56.58
CA MET A 12 17.14 -62.74 -57.90
C MET A 12 16.03 -62.11 -58.74
N ARG A 13 16.25 -60.89 -59.27
CA ARG A 13 15.50 -60.39 -60.43
C ARG A 13 16.43 -59.84 -61.48
N LYS A 14 16.12 -60.27 -62.70
CA LYS A 14 16.83 -60.09 -63.97
C LYS A 14 16.99 -58.61 -64.35
N GLY A 15 18.10 -58.33 -65.03
CA GLY A 15 18.45 -57.02 -65.55
C GLY A 15 17.36 -56.41 -66.43
N PHE A 16 16.99 -55.18 -66.08
CA PHE A 16 16.25 -54.26 -66.94
C PHE A 16 17.25 -53.30 -67.62
N PRO A 17 16.96 -52.88 -68.87
CA PRO A 17 17.85 -52.01 -69.62
C PRO A 17 17.91 -50.61 -68.99
N VAL A 18 19.13 -50.09 -68.89
CA VAL A 18 19.45 -48.73 -68.46
C VAL A 18 18.91 -47.76 -69.51
N TYR A 19 17.73 -47.18 -69.24
CA TYR A 19 17.22 -46.03 -69.98
C TYR A 19 17.95 -44.76 -69.53
N GLY A 20 18.57 -44.08 -70.50
CA GLY A 20 19.41 -42.91 -70.29
C GLY A 20 18.72 -41.71 -69.63
N SER A 21 19.29 -41.27 -68.52
CA SER A 21 19.70 -39.90 -68.20
C SER A 21 18.95 -38.74 -68.89
N ARG A 22 17.64 -38.60 -68.65
CA ARG A 22 16.88 -37.34 -68.87
C ARG A 22 16.14 -36.87 -67.62
N SER A 23 16.77 -36.96 -66.44
CA SER A 23 16.14 -36.57 -65.17
C SER A 23 17.03 -35.69 -64.28
N CYS A 24 17.55 -34.59 -64.82
CA CYS A 24 18.31 -33.60 -64.02
C CYS A 24 17.56 -32.29 -63.80
N ARG A 25 16.51 -31.98 -64.57
CA ARG A 25 15.75 -30.72 -64.42
C ARG A 25 14.72 -30.76 -63.29
N GLY A 26 14.04 -31.90 -63.10
CA GLY A 26 13.06 -32.06 -62.00
C GLY A 26 13.69 -31.95 -60.61
N SER A 27 14.91 -32.49 -60.42
CA SER A 27 15.60 -32.47 -59.11
C SER A 27 15.98 -31.07 -58.63
N ARG A 28 16.27 -30.12 -59.54
CA ARG A 28 16.65 -28.76 -59.18
C ARG A 28 15.44 -27.93 -58.72
N LEU A 29 14.33 -28.02 -59.45
CA LEU A 29 13.08 -27.34 -59.07
C LEU A 29 12.52 -27.88 -57.76
N VAL A 30 12.56 -29.21 -57.55
CA VAL A 30 12.13 -29.81 -56.28
C VAL A 30 12.99 -29.33 -55.13
N ARG A 31 14.33 -29.25 -55.28
CA ARG A 31 15.22 -28.68 -54.25
C ARG A 31 14.95 -27.21 -53.96
N GLU A 32 14.69 -26.40 -54.98
CA GLU A 32 14.37 -24.98 -54.79
C GLU A 32 13.03 -24.79 -54.08
N LEU A 33 12.01 -25.57 -54.44
CA LEU A 33 10.72 -25.57 -53.74
C LEU A 33 10.85 -26.08 -52.30
N GLN A 34 11.63 -27.14 -52.08
CA GLN A 34 11.93 -27.66 -50.73
C GLN A 34 12.59 -26.57 -49.88
N GLN A 35 13.60 -25.88 -50.41
CA GLN A 35 14.27 -24.79 -49.71
C GLN A 35 13.33 -23.62 -49.42
N ARG A 36 12.45 -23.25 -50.37
CA ARG A 36 11.43 -22.22 -50.12
C ARG A 36 10.41 -22.64 -49.08
N VAL A 37 10.01 -23.91 -49.06
CA VAL A 37 9.12 -24.45 -48.03
C VAL A 37 9.81 -24.38 -46.67
N GLU A 38 11.07 -24.84 -46.55
CA GLU A 38 11.86 -24.78 -45.32
C GLU A 38 12.03 -23.34 -44.81
N GLN A 39 12.36 -22.41 -45.71
CA GLN A 39 12.48 -20.98 -45.38
C GLN A 39 11.14 -20.41 -44.90
N ARG A 40 10.02 -20.72 -45.58
CA ARG A 40 8.69 -20.27 -45.17
C ARG A 40 8.23 -20.92 -43.86
N THR A 41 8.59 -22.18 -43.60
CA THR A 41 8.29 -22.82 -42.31
C THR A 41 9.09 -22.20 -41.17
N ALA A 42 10.36 -21.83 -41.40
CA ALA A 42 11.17 -21.12 -40.40
C ALA A 42 10.61 -19.72 -40.12
N GLU A 43 10.23 -18.97 -41.17
CA GLU A 43 9.58 -17.66 -41.04
C GLU A 43 8.24 -17.76 -40.29
N LEU A 44 7.42 -18.77 -40.59
CA LEU A 44 6.15 -19.00 -39.91
C LEU A 44 6.36 -19.35 -38.43
N HIS A 45 7.39 -20.14 -38.11
CA HIS A 45 7.74 -20.47 -36.73
C HIS A 45 8.19 -19.21 -35.95
N ASP A 46 9.02 -18.36 -36.56
CA ASP A 46 9.46 -17.10 -35.92
C ASP A 46 8.29 -16.14 -35.71
N LEU A 47 7.42 -15.97 -36.71
CA LEU A 47 6.19 -15.17 -36.58
C LEU A 47 5.24 -15.74 -35.52
N THR A 48 5.15 -17.05 -35.38
CA THR A 48 4.34 -17.69 -34.33
C THR A 48 4.92 -17.42 -32.94
N ALA A 49 6.24 -17.50 -32.79
CA ALA A 49 6.92 -17.16 -31.55
C ALA A 49 6.72 -15.68 -31.17
N GLN A 50 6.85 -14.76 -32.13
CA GLN A 50 6.57 -13.34 -31.93
C GLN A 50 5.10 -13.09 -31.56
N ASN A 51 4.15 -13.75 -32.22
CA ASN A 51 2.73 -13.63 -31.91
C ASN A 51 2.42 -14.10 -30.48
N ASN A 52 3.00 -15.22 -30.06
CA ASN A 52 2.84 -15.73 -28.69
C ASN A 52 3.45 -14.77 -27.66
N SER A 53 4.61 -14.18 -27.95
CA SER A 53 5.22 -13.15 -27.08
C SER A 53 4.34 -11.90 -26.98
N LEU A 54 3.76 -11.44 -28.09
CA LEU A 54 2.82 -10.33 -28.09
C LEU A 54 1.54 -10.63 -27.30
N LYS A 55 0.99 -11.85 -27.41
CA LYS A 55 -0.17 -12.27 -26.62
C LYS A 55 0.12 -12.28 -25.12
N GLN A 56 1.29 -12.80 -24.71
CA GLN A 56 1.70 -12.75 -23.30
C GLN A 56 1.83 -11.30 -22.80
N ARG A 57 2.43 -10.41 -23.60
CA ARG A 57 2.50 -8.98 -23.25
C ARG A 57 1.12 -8.33 -23.17
N GLN A 58 0.22 -8.68 -24.09
CA GLN A 58 -1.16 -8.19 -24.11
C GLN A 58 -1.93 -8.63 -22.86
N GLU A 59 -1.79 -9.89 -22.45
CA GLU A 59 -2.42 -10.43 -21.24
C GLU A 59 -1.89 -9.77 -19.96
N LEU A 60 -0.57 -9.56 -19.88
CA LEU A 60 0.05 -8.79 -18.79
C LEU A 60 -0.45 -7.34 -18.78
N LEU A 61 -0.56 -6.70 -19.95
CA LEU A 61 -1.11 -5.35 -20.08
C LEU A 61 -2.58 -5.29 -19.62
N PHE A 62 -3.44 -6.23 -20.01
CA PHE A 62 -4.83 -6.23 -19.57
C PHE A 62 -4.97 -6.49 -18.06
N THR A 63 -4.16 -7.40 -17.51
CA THR A 63 -4.14 -7.66 -16.07
C THR A 63 -3.69 -6.42 -15.31
N SER A 64 -2.64 -5.76 -15.80
CA SER A 64 -2.13 -4.50 -15.25
C SER A 64 -3.15 -3.37 -15.37
N ILE A 65 -3.79 -3.18 -16.52
CA ILE A 65 -4.86 -2.19 -16.74
C ILE A 65 -6.05 -2.46 -15.82
N GLY A 66 -6.45 -3.71 -15.62
CA GLY A 66 -7.51 -4.09 -14.68
C GLY A 66 -7.16 -3.68 -13.25
N GLN A 67 -5.97 -4.06 -12.78
CA GLN A 67 -5.47 -3.64 -11.46
C GLN A 67 -5.40 -2.11 -11.33
N GLN A 68 -5.01 -1.40 -12.39
CA GLN A 68 -4.87 0.06 -12.41
C GLN A 68 -6.20 0.81 -12.51
N ALA A 69 -7.20 0.26 -13.19
CA ALA A 69 -8.54 0.83 -13.26
C ALA A 69 -9.16 0.89 -11.85
N ASP A 70 -8.92 -0.14 -11.04
CA ASP A 70 -9.31 -0.14 -9.64
C ASP A 70 -8.55 0.97 -8.88
N VAL A 71 -7.22 1.14 -9.07
CA VAL A 71 -6.43 2.21 -8.42
C VAL A 71 -7.08 3.57 -8.70
N LEU A 72 -7.39 3.82 -9.96
CA LEU A 72 -7.90 5.11 -10.44
C LEU A 72 -9.33 5.37 -9.97
N HIS A 73 -10.16 4.32 -9.88
CA HIS A 73 -11.48 4.43 -9.28
C HIS A 73 -11.39 4.85 -7.81
N TYR A 74 -10.52 4.20 -7.04
CA TYR A 74 -10.31 4.53 -5.63
C TYR A 74 -9.68 5.91 -5.45
N ALA A 75 -8.67 6.27 -6.24
CA ALA A 75 -8.05 7.59 -6.26
C ALA A 75 -9.06 8.70 -6.59
N SER A 76 -9.97 8.48 -7.54
CA SER A 76 -11.05 9.44 -7.82
C SER A 76 -11.99 9.61 -6.63
N LYS A 77 -12.36 8.51 -5.96
CA LYS A 77 -13.26 8.51 -4.81
C LYS A 77 -12.63 9.21 -3.59
N ILE A 78 -11.32 9.08 -3.43
CA ILE A 78 -10.48 9.82 -2.47
C ILE A 78 -10.53 11.32 -2.74
N ILE A 79 -10.29 11.72 -3.98
CA ILE A 79 -10.30 13.12 -4.40
C ILE A 79 -11.70 13.72 -4.21
N GLU A 80 -12.74 12.98 -4.55
CA GLU A 80 -14.13 13.39 -4.39
C GLU A 80 -14.50 13.59 -2.91
N LEU A 81 -14.09 12.67 -2.02
CA LEU A 81 -14.27 12.82 -0.58
C LEU A 81 -13.53 14.04 -0.02
N LEU A 82 -12.27 14.24 -0.44
CA LEU A 82 -11.47 15.40 -0.03
C LEU A 82 -12.05 16.73 -0.54
N GLN A 83 -12.72 16.74 -1.69
CA GLN A 83 -13.38 17.92 -2.26
C GLN A 83 -14.73 18.24 -1.60
N GLN A 84 -15.45 17.22 -1.12
CA GLN A 84 -16.78 17.39 -0.50
C GLN A 84 -16.70 17.77 0.99
N THR A 85 -15.62 17.40 1.69
CA THR A 85 -15.42 17.82 3.09
C THR A 85 -14.85 19.23 3.19
N SER A 86 -15.65 20.16 3.72
CA SER A 86 -15.15 21.47 4.19
C SER A 86 -14.13 21.28 5.33
N SER A 87 -13.31 22.29 5.59
CA SER A 87 -12.06 22.23 6.39
C SER A 87 -12.16 21.68 7.82
N ALA A 88 -13.36 21.43 8.35
CA ALA A 88 -13.56 20.84 9.68
C ALA A 88 -13.50 19.30 9.69
N ASP A 89 -13.79 18.62 8.56
CA ASP A 89 -13.86 17.14 8.48
C ASP A 89 -12.68 16.52 7.72
N CYS A 90 -11.59 17.27 7.53
CA CYS A 90 -10.43 16.88 6.74
C CYS A 90 -9.81 15.56 7.24
N ALA A 91 -9.74 15.34 8.56
CA ALA A 91 -9.23 14.09 9.13
C ALA A 91 -10.06 12.85 8.75
N HIS A 92 -11.38 13.03 8.56
CA HIS A 92 -12.31 11.94 8.26
C HIS A 92 -12.30 11.55 6.78
N ALA A 93 -12.30 12.54 5.88
CA ALA A 93 -12.09 12.31 4.45
C ALA A 93 -10.70 11.71 4.20
N GLN A 94 -9.69 12.10 4.97
CA GLN A 94 -8.33 11.60 4.85
C GLN A 94 -8.17 10.16 5.37
N ALA A 95 -8.88 9.78 6.44
CA ALA A 95 -8.95 8.39 6.91
C ALA A 95 -9.70 7.47 5.92
N THR A 96 -10.82 7.95 5.38
CA THR A 96 -11.60 7.21 4.36
C THR A 96 -10.82 7.08 3.05
N ALA A 97 -10.10 8.14 2.69
CA ALA A 97 -9.24 8.15 1.53
C ALA A 97 -8.11 7.12 1.65
N ALA A 98 -7.43 7.11 2.80
CA ALA A 98 -6.41 6.11 3.10
C ALA A 98 -6.99 4.69 3.01
N ALA A 99 -8.16 4.43 3.61
CA ALA A 99 -8.83 3.13 3.57
C ALA A 99 -9.08 2.61 2.13
N LEU A 100 -9.48 3.48 1.20
CA LEU A 100 -9.71 3.13 -0.20
C LEU A 100 -8.40 2.84 -0.97
N VAL A 101 -7.30 3.56 -0.70
CA VAL A 101 -5.96 3.20 -1.24
C VAL A 101 -5.54 1.82 -0.74
N TYR A 102 -5.85 1.48 0.50
CA TYR A 102 -5.45 0.21 1.10
C TYR A 102 -6.31 -0.98 0.66
N GLU A 103 -7.61 -0.79 0.43
CA GLU A 103 -8.48 -1.81 -0.17
C GLU A 103 -8.03 -2.17 -1.60
N HIS A 104 -7.59 -1.17 -2.36
CA HIS A 104 -7.01 -1.37 -3.67
C HIS A 104 -5.74 -2.23 -3.63
N LYS A 105 -4.77 -1.83 -2.80
CA LYS A 105 -3.53 -2.60 -2.59
C LYS A 105 -3.82 -4.00 -2.06
N ALA A 106 -4.93 -4.14 -1.34
CA ALA A 106 -5.39 -5.43 -0.88
C ALA A 106 -5.81 -6.36 -2.01
N GLN A 107 -6.57 -5.85 -2.98
CA GLN A 107 -7.00 -6.58 -4.17
C GLN A 107 -5.83 -6.90 -5.10
N GLN A 108 -4.87 -5.98 -5.26
CA GLN A 108 -3.68 -6.19 -6.08
C GLN A 108 -2.83 -7.38 -5.58
N LEU A 109 -2.53 -7.45 -4.29
CA LEU A 109 -1.79 -8.58 -3.70
C LEU A 109 -2.58 -9.91 -3.74
N LEU A 110 -3.92 -9.86 -3.65
CA LEU A 110 -4.77 -11.04 -3.80
C LEU A 110 -4.70 -11.60 -5.23
N SER A 111 -4.66 -10.70 -6.23
CA SER A 111 -4.49 -11.10 -7.63
C SER A 111 -3.09 -11.65 -7.91
N GLU A 112 -2.03 -11.14 -7.26
CA GLU A 112 -0.68 -11.69 -7.34
C GLU A 112 -0.57 -13.10 -6.69
N LEU A 113 -1.23 -13.30 -5.54
CA LEU A 113 -1.32 -14.61 -4.89
C LEU A 113 -2.08 -15.63 -5.74
N GLN A 114 -3.13 -15.21 -6.44
CA GLN A 114 -3.85 -16.08 -7.38
C GLN A 114 -3.00 -16.42 -8.61
N ALA A 115 -2.24 -15.46 -9.14
CA ALA A 115 -1.32 -15.66 -10.26
C ALA A 115 -0.14 -16.59 -9.93
N THR A 116 0.38 -16.53 -8.70
CA THR A 116 1.44 -17.45 -8.19
C THR A 116 0.90 -18.85 -7.93
N LYS A 117 -0.37 -18.98 -7.53
CA LYS A 117 -1.03 -20.28 -7.36
C LYS A 117 -1.32 -20.97 -8.69
N THR A 118 -1.67 -20.23 -9.74
CA THR A 118 -1.86 -20.80 -11.08
C THR A 118 -0.54 -21.21 -11.74
N SER A 119 0.54 -20.43 -11.57
CA SER A 119 1.86 -20.72 -12.15
C SER A 119 2.61 -21.88 -11.46
N SER A 120 2.36 -22.14 -10.18
CA SER A 120 2.93 -23.32 -9.49
C SER A 120 2.25 -24.63 -9.87
N SER A 121 1.00 -24.59 -10.35
CA SER A 121 0.25 -25.80 -10.75
C SER A 121 0.62 -26.34 -12.14
N SER A 122 1.23 -25.55 -13.01
CA SER A 122 1.57 -25.97 -14.38
C SER A 122 2.95 -26.61 -14.53
N SER A 123 3.76 -26.68 -13.47
CA SER A 123 5.15 -27.15 -13.52
C SER A 123 5.36 -28.59 -13.00
N ALA A 124 4.31 -29.22 -12.44
CA ALA A 124 4.46 -30.50 -11.73
C ALA A 124 4.25 -31.77 -12.59
N ASP A 125 3.81 -31.68 -13.85
CA ASP A 125 3.35 -32.87 -14.59
C ASP A 125 4.25 -33.38 -15.74
N ILE A 126 5.50 -32.92 -15.86
CA ILE A 126 6.42 -33.44 -16.90
C ILE A 126 7.79 -33.74 -16.30
N SER A 127 7.93 -34.88 -15.61
CA SER A 127 9.20 -35.64 -15.49
C SER A 127 8.98 -36.95 -14.72
N SER A 128 8.45 -37.96 -15.39
CA SER A 128 8.40 -39.33 -14.89
C SER A 128 8.98 -40.32 -15.90
N SER A 129 10.31 -40.42 -15.95
CA SER A 129 11.00 -41.65 -16.37
C SER A 129 12.51 -41.52 -16.10
N ASN A 130 13.05 -42.31 -15.17
CA ASN A 130 13.80 -43.54 -15.48
C ASN A 130 14.60 -43.99 -14.24
N SER A 131 14.32 -45.20 -13.78
CA SER A 131 14.97 -45.86 -12.65
C SER A 131 16.31 -46.46 -13.04
N GLY A 132 17.29 -46.44 -12.12
CA GLY A 132 18.54 -47.18 -12.29
C GLY A 132 19.46 -47.14 -11.06
N ASN A 133 19.31 -48.17 -10.22
CA ASN A 133 20.29 -48.84 -9.34
C ASN A 133 21.52 -48.10 -8.79
N GLY A 134 21.76 -48.26 -7.48
CA GLY A 134 23.13 -48.42 -6.97
C GLY A 134 23.39 -48.10 -5.49
N ALA A 135 23.34 -49.15 -4.67
CA ALA A 135 24.22 -49.43 -3.51
C ALA A 135 24.33 -48.47 -2.30
N SER A 136 23.95 -49.03 -1.14
CA SER A 136 24.38 -48.66 0.22
C SER A 136 25.91 -48.73 0.40
N PRO A 137 26.48 -48.13 1.46
CA PRO A 137 26.57 -48.90 2.70
C PRO A 137 26.37 -48.12 4.02
N SER A 138 26.02 -48.94 5.00
CA SER A 138 26.02 -48.81 6.46
C SER A 138 27.31 -48.25 7.10
N SER A 139 27.15 -47.49 8.17
CA SER A 139 28.04 -47.57 9.34
C SER A 139 27.31 -47.15 10.63
N SER A 140 27.32 -48.07 11.58
CA SER A 140 26.81 -48.04 12.94
C SER A 140 27.89 -47.64 13.97
N ALA A 141 27.41 -47.41 15.20
CA ALA A 141 28.11 -47.46 16.50
C ALA A 141 28.88 -46.16 16.89
N ALA A 142 28.72 -45.52 18.05
CA ALA A 142 28.38 -45.83 19.46
C ALA A 142 29.58 -45.44 20.35
N SER A 143 29.31 -44.79 21.50
CA SER A 143 30.09 -44.63 22.77
C SER A 143 29.65 -43.28 23.40
N GLU A 144 28.97 -43.14 24.55
CA GLU A 144 29.35 -43.53 25.95
C GLU A 144 30.72 -42.89 26.30
N GLU A 145 30.92 -42.05 27.33
CA GLU A 145 30.64 -42.16 28.77
C GLU A 145 30.77 -40.78 29.47
N ALA A 146 30.33 -40.77 30.73
CA ALA A 146 30.36 -39.71 31.73
C ALA A 146 31.74 -39.15 32.10
N ASN A 147 31.75 -37.93 32.67
CA ASN A 147 32.70 -37.61 33.74
C ASN A 147 32.19 -36.49 34.67
N THR A 148 31.63 -36.92 35.80
CA THR A 148 31.52 -36.19 37.06
C THR A 148 32.71 -36.58 37.94
N ALA A 149 33.50 -35.62 38.40
CA ALA A 149 34.31 -35.78 39.62
C ALA A 149 34.58 -34.40 40.23
N ALA A 150 34.13 -34.26 41.47
CA ALA A 150 34.55 -33.25 42.42
C ALA A 150 35.94 -33.59 42.95
N ASP A 151 36.69 -32.59 43.40
CA ASP A 151 37.62 -32.74 44.52
C ASP A 151 37.75 -31.42 45.31
N PRO A 152 37.92 -31.48 46.66
CA PRO A 152 37.84 -30.34 47.57
C PRO A 152 39.20 -29.85 48.12
N ASP A 153 39.11 -28.79 48.92
CA ASP A 153 40.02 -28.37 49.99
C ASP A 153 41.51 -28.09 49.68
N ALA A 154 41.85 -26.80 49.72
CA ALA A 154 43.10 -26.34 50.31
C ALA A 154 42.93 -24.94 50.94
N ALA A 155 42.83 -24.94 52.26
CA ALA A 155 42.93 -23.76 53.09
C ALA A 155 44.37 -23.20 53.08
N ALA A 156 44.51 -21.89 52.88
CA ALA A 156 45.64 -21.13 53.40
C ALA A 156 45.24 -19.66 53.60
N ALA A 157 45.30 -19.26 54.87
CA ALA A 157 45.15 -17.88 55.32
C ALA A 157 46.27 -16.98 54.80
N ALA A 158 45.94 -15.74 54.43
CA ALA A 158 46.64 -14.53 54.86
C ALA A 158 46.14 -13.28 54.11
N ALA A 159 46.12 -12.17 54.86
CA ALA A 159 46.06 -10.78 54.42
C ALA A 159 44.69 -10.25 53.94
N VAL A 160 44.02 -9.55 54.86
CA VAL A 160 43.05 -8.48 54.58
C VAL A 160 43.77 -7.36 53.81
N PRO A 161 43.44 -7.08 52.53
CA PRO A 161 43.84 -5.85 51.88
C PRO A 161 42.79 -4.77 52.20
N ALA A 162 43.28 -3.59 52.52
CA ALA A 162 42.49 -2.40 52.79
C ALA A 162 41.40 -2.15 51.75
N SER A 163 40.22 -1.76 52.23
CA SER A 163 39.09 -1.30 51.42
C SER A 163 39.54 -0.28 50.36
N PRO A 164 39.32 -0.54 49.06
CA PRO A 164 39.58 0.45 48.04
C PRO A 164 38.62 1.65 48.24
N PRO A 165 39.10 2.89 48.03
CA PRO A 165 38.29 4.08 48.19
C PRO A 165 37.16 4.12 47.16
N ALA A 166 35.97 4.50 47.65
CA ALA A 166 34.81 5.03 46.94
C ALA A 166 34.75 4.76 45.42
N SER A 167 33.95 3.76 45.08
CA SER A 167 33.39 3.47 43.77
C SER A 167 33.16 4.76 42.96
N ALA A 168 33.87 4.90 41.85
CA ALA A 168 33.55 5.88 40.83
C ALA A 168 32.05 5.74 40.46
N PRO A 169 31.32 6.84 40.19
CA PRO A 169 29.93 6.76 39.76
C PRO A 169 29.89 5.86 38.53
N ALA A 170 29.22 4.71 38.64
CA ALA A 170 29.06 3.78 37.55
C ALA A 170 28.57 4.57 36.34
N SER A 171 29.39 4.62 35.30
CA SER A 171 29.06 5.25 34.04
C SER A 171 27.73 4.65 33.59
N SER A 172 26.65 5.41 33.69
CA SER A 172 25.34 4.99 33.23
C SER A 172 25.45 4.77 31.73
N THR A 173 25.63 3.50 31.34
CA THR A 173 25.51 3.10 29.94
C THR A 173 24.19 3.66 29.42
N PRO A 174 24.18 4.41 28.30
CA PRO A 174 22.95 4.99 27.78
C PRO A 174 21.90 3.89 27.65
N GLN A 175 20.79 4.05 28.37
CA GLN A 175 19.72 3.07 28.39
C GLN A 175 19.17 2.91 26.97
N GLU A 176 19.22 1.68 26.46
CA GLU A 176 18.75 1.37 25.12
C GLU A 176 17.24 1.62 25.01
N PRO A 177 16.75 2.27 23.93
CA PRO A 177 15.32 2.51 23.75
C PRO A 177 14.50 1.21 23.81
N TYR A 178 13.31 1.27 24.42
CA TYR A 178 12.44 0.11 24.62
C TYR A 178 12.07 -0.56 23.29
N THR A 179 11.77 0.20 22.25
CA THR A 179 11.47 -0.37 20.92
C THR A 179 12.65 -1.14 20.33
N THR A 180 13.90 -0.74 20.59
CA THR A 180 15.07 -1.45 20.06
C THR A 180 15.24 -2.82 20.74
N GLN A 181 14.94 -2.89 22.04
CA GLN A 181 14.89 -4.15 22.76
C GLN A 181 13.78 -5.05 22.19
N LEU A 182 12.58 -4.48 22.00
CA LEU A 182 11.44 -5.18 21.41
C LEU A 182 11.73 -5.71 20.00
N LEU A 183 12.36 -4.89 19.14
CA LEU A 183 12.70 -5.28 17.78
C LEU A 183 13.61 -6.51 17.79
N ARG A 184 14.61 -6.58 18.67
CA ARG A 184 15.52 -7.73 18.74
C ARG A 184 14.83 -8.99 19.24
N GLU A 185 13.90 -8.86 20.18
CA GLU A 185 13.16 -10.00 20.72
C GLU A 185 12.13 -10.56 19.73
N VAL A 186 11.39 -9.66 19.08
CA VAL A 186 10.18 -10.02 18.33
C VAL A 186 10.49 -10.39 16.88
N PHE A 187 11.55 -9.81 16.28
CA PHE A 187 11.89 -10.03 14.87
C PHE A 187 12.72 -11.28 14.64
N THR A 188 12.11 -12.44 14.89
CA THR A 188 12.62 -13.73 14.42
C THR A 188 11.94 -14.11 13.09
N PRO A 189 12.61 -14.86 12.20
CA PRO A 189 12.00 -15.32 10.95
C PRO A 189 10.65 -16.04 11.16
N ASP A 190 10.55 -16.87 12.20
CA ASP A 190 9.34 -17.61 12.52
C ASP A 190 8.18 -16.68 12.92
N ARG A 191 8.46 -15.64 13.71
CA ARG A 191 7.45 -14.64 14.11
C ARG A 191 6.98 -13.81 12.92
N VAL A 192 7.89 -13.42 12.03
CA VAL A 192 7.54 -12.70 10.79
C VAL A 192 6.63 -13.55 9.90
N LEU A 193 6.96 -14.82 9.69
CA LEU A 193 6.12 -15.75 8.93
C LEU A 193 4.76 -15.97 9.60
N GLN A 194 4.72 -16.09 10.93
CA GLN A 194 3.48 -16.20 11.69
C GLN A 194 2.59 -14.96 11.51
N ALA A 195 3.17 -13.75 11.62
CA ALA A 195 2.43 -12.51 11.44
C ALA A 195 1.93 -12.33 9.99
N GLN A 196 2.70 -12.78 9.00
CA GLN A 196 2.28 -12.80 7.59
C GLN A 196 1.12 -13.76 7.32
N ALA A 197 1.08 -14.88 8.04
CA ALA A 197 0.00 -15.85 7.94
C ALA A 197 -1.25 -15.45 8.75
N MET A 198 -1.13 -14.48 9.67
CA MET A 198 -2.20 -14.06 10.55
C MET A 198 -3.33 -13.38 9.76
N GLY A 199 -4.54 -13.94 9.88
CA GLY A 199 -5.74 -13.36 9.28
C GLY A 199 -6.22 -12.12 10.02
N LEU A 200 -6.98 -11.26 9.34
CA LEU A 200 -7.57 -10.05 9.94
C LEU A 200 -8.39 -10.35 11.20
N GLN A 201 -9.22 -11.40 11.17
CA GLN A 201 -10.04 -11.80 12.33
C GLN A 201 -9.20 -12.25 13.52
N GLU A 202 -8.11 -12.97 13.27
CA GLU A 202 -7.19 -13.45 14.31
C GLU A 202 -6.46 -12.27 14.95
N LEU A 203 -5.97 -11.33 14.13
CA LEU A 203 -5.31 -10.11 14.60
C LEU A 203 -6.23 -9.27 15.49
N VAL A 204 -7.48 -9.03 15.04
CA VAL A 204 -8.47 -8.28 15.81
C VAL A 204 -8.85 -9.00 17.10
N ALA A 205 -9.07 -10.31 17.06
CA ALA A 205 -9.38 -11.11 18.25
C ALA A 205 -8.25 -11.04 19.29
N LEU A 206 -7.00 -11.03 18.82
CA LEU A 206 -5.84 -10.92 19.69
C LEU A 206 -5.73 -9.52 20.31
N PHE A 207 -5.86 -8.44 19.53
CA PHE A 207 -5.85 -7.08 20.09
C PHE A 207 -6.99 -6.86 21.09
N LYS A 208 -8.20 -7.35 20.78
CA LYS A 208 -9.35 -7.34 21.68
C LYS A 208 -9.05 -8.06 23.00
N SER A 209 -8.47 -9.26 22.94
CA SER A 209 -8.09 -10.05 24.12
C SER A 209 -7.08 -9.30 25.00
N LEU A 210 -6.06 -8.70 24.39
CA LEU A 210 -5.05 -7.91 25.10
C LEU A 210 -5.63 -6.63 25.73
N SER A 211 -6.50 -5.91 25.01
CA SER A 211 -7.20 -4.74 25.54
C SER A 211 -8.05 -5.09 26.76
N PHE A 212 -8.81 -6.19 26.73
CA PHE A 212 -9.59 -6.62 27.89
C PHE A 212 -8.72 -7.08 29.07
N ARG A 213 -7.61 -7.78 28.79
CA ARG A 213 -6.66 -8.19 29.83
C ARG A 213 -6.06 -6.97 30.54
N MET A 214 -5.64 -5.97 29.78
CA MET A 214 -5.14 -4.69 30.32
C MET A 214 -6.23 -3.92 31.09
N ALA A 215 -7.47 -3.90 30.59
CA ALA A 215 -8.59 -3.25 31.27
C ALA A 215 -8.86 -3.90 32.64
N PHE A 216 -8.85 -5.23 32.69
CA PHE A 216 -8.99 -5.98 33.94
C PHE A 216 -7.84 -5.67 34.92
N GLN A 217 -6.60 -5.66 34.44
CA GLN A 217 -5.42 -5.38 35.26
C GLN A 217 -5.39 -3.93 35.78
N LEU A 218 -5.78 -2.94 34.97
CA LEU A 218 -5.87 -1.53 35.37
C LEU A 218 -6.98 -1.27 36.40
N GLY A 219 -8.05 -2.08 36.40
CA GLY A 219 -9.16 -1.97 37.34
C GLY A 219 -8.88 -2.60 38.71
N LEU A 220 -7.80 -3.37 38.86
CA LEU A 220 -7.47 -4.02 40.13
C LEU A 220 -6.68 -3.10 41.05
N PRO A 221 -6.92 -3.15 42.37
CA PRO A 221 -6.04 -2.50 43.32
C PRO A 221 -4.65 -3.13 43.24
N GLU A 222 -3.59 -2.32 43.41
CA GLU A 222 -2.19 -2.74 43.28
C GLU A 222 -1.87 -3.98 44.13
N SER A 223 -2.49 -4.11 45.30
CA SER A 223 -2.36 -5.27 46.19
C SER A 223 -2.87 -6.59 45.59
N ARG A 224 -3.81 -6.53 44.65
CA ARG A 224 -4.37 -7.71 43.96
C ARG A 224 -3.75 -7.95 42.59
N ALA A 225 -3.17 -6.92 41.96
CA ALA A 225 -2.51 -7.06 40.67
C ALA A 225 -1.36 -8.09 40.72
N ALA A 226 -0.66 -8.19 41.86
CA ALA A 226 0.42 -9.15 42.07
C ALA A 226 -0.03 -10.64 42.13
N LEU A 227 -1.33 -10.92 42.30
CA LEU A 227 -1.84 -12.29 42.44
C LEU A 227 -2.28 -12.93 41.11
N LEU A 228 -2.33 -12.16 40.02
CA LEU A 228 -2.74 -12.67 38.72
C LEU A 228 -1.56 -13.31 37.97
N SER A 229 -1.89 -14.35 37.19
CA SER A 229 -0.97 -14.96 36.21
C SER A 229 -0.79 -14.02 35.02
N GLY A 230 0.05 -12.99 35.19
CA GLY A 230 0.44 -12.03 34.16
C GLY A 230 0.44 -10.59 34.66
N SER A 231 1.55 -9.88 34.43
CA SER A 231 1.65 -8.46 34.74
C SER A 231 0.99 -7.60 33.65
N LEU A 232 0.62 -6.37 34.02
CA LEU A 232 0.20 -5.33 33.05
C LEU A 232 1.29 -5.12 31.99
N GLU A 233 2.54 -5.07 32.45
CA GLU A 233 3.74 -4.97 31.62
C GLU A 233 3.83 -6.10 30.59
N SER A 234 3.60 -7.36 30.98
CA SER A 234 3.64 -8.50 30.04
C SER A 234 2.55 -8.39 28.97
N SER A 235 1.36 -7.93 29.33
CA SER A 235 0.24 -7.80 28.39
C SER A 235 0.45 -6.63 27.42
N LEU A 236 0.98 -5.52 27.92
CA LEU A 236 1.37 -4.39 27.10
C LEU A 236 2.55 -4.72 26.19
N HIS A 237 3.55 -5.45 26.70
CA HIS A 237 4.69 -5.91 25.92
C HIS A 237 4.23 -6.78 24.75
N GLU A 238 3.31 -7.73 25.00
CA GLU A 238 2.70 -8.56 23.96
C GLU A 238 1.94 -7.70 22.93
N TYR A 239 1.16 -6.70 23.38
CA TYR A 239 0.46 -5.76 22.50
C TYR A 239 1.43 -4.96 21.62
N ALA A 240 2.46 -4.35 22.22
CA ALA A 240 3.47 -3.57 21.51
C ALA A 240 4.25 -4.44 20.53
N SER A 241 4.58 -5.67 20.94
CA SER A 241 5.32 -6.64 20.11
C SER A 241 4.55 -6.96 18.85
N ILE A 242 3.27 -7.29 18.99
CA ILE A 242 2.43 -7.66 17.85
C ILE A 242 2.17 -6.45 16.97
N ASN A 243 1.91 -5.27 17.55
CA ASN A 243 1.76 -4.05 16.79
C ASN A 243 3.01 -3.73 15.94
N MET A 244 4.20 -3.74 16.56
CA MET A 244 5.46 -3.52 15.85
C MET A 244 5.73 -4.58 14.77
N LEU A 245 5.49 -5.84 15.09
CA LEU A 245 5.64 -6.95 14.14
C LEU A 245 4.69 -6.78 12.95
N CYS A 246 3.44 -6.42 13.18
CA CYS A 246 2.45 -6.21 12.13
C CYS A 246 2.78 -5.01 11.24
N HIS A 247 3.34 -3.93 11.79
CA HIS A 247 3.79 -2.79 10.98
C HIS A 247 4.84 -3.17 9.93
N ILE A 248 5.67 -4.18 10.21
CA ILE A 248 6.75 -4.60 9.32
C ILE A 248 6.36 -5.82 8.49
N ALA A 249 5.75 -6.84 9.10
CA ALA A 249 5.49 -8.13 8.48
C ALA A 249 4.18 -8.17 7.68
N CYS A 250 3.13 -7.51 8.17
CA CYS A 250 1.80 -7.55 7.55
C CYS A 250 1.06 -6.19 7.61
N PRO A 251 1.68 -5.11 7.10
CA PRO A 251 1.17 -3.74 7.24
C PRO A 251 -0.28 -3.61 6.73
N LYS A 252 -0.61 -4.29 5.63
CA LYS A 252 -1.96 -4.30 5.06
C LYS A 252 -3.02 -4.82 6.05
N THR A 253 -2.74 -5.92 6.74
CA THR A 253 -3.68 -6.51 7.71
C THR A 253 -3.85 -5.60 8.92
N LEU A 254 -2.75 -4.98 9.38
CA LEU A 254 -2.79 -3.99 10.45
C LEU A 254 -3.67 -2.78 10.09
N TRP A 255 -3.52 -2.27 8.87
CA TRP A 255 -4.32 -1.14 8.37
C TRP A 255 -5.81 -1.45 8.29
N GLN A 256 -6.14 -2.65 7.82
CA GLN A 256 -7.52 -3.10 7.86
C GLN A 256 -8.02 -3.14 9.30
N ALA A 257 -7.22 -3.66 10.25
CA ALA A 257 -7.62 -3.74 11.65
C ALA A 257 -7.87 -2.35 12.30
N VAL A 258 -7.05 -1.33 12.01
CA VAL A 258 -7.24 0.02 12.61
C VAL A 258 -8.49 0.76 12.10
N THR A 259 -9.06 0.33 10.97
CA THR A 259 -10.30 0.92 10.39
C THR A 259 -11.57 0.19 10.82
N LEU A 260 -11.43 -0.87 11.62
CA LEU A 260 -12.55 -1.66 12.10
C LEU A 260 -12.92 -1.29 13.54
N ASN A 261 -14.21 -1.36 13.82
CA ASN A 261 -14.68 -1.57 15.18
C ASN A 261 -14.41 -3.03 15.57
N MET A 262 -13.52 -3.27 16.54
CA MET A 262 -13.10 -4.61 16.96
C MET A 262 -14.22 -5.42 17.65
N GLU A 263 -15.35 -4.79 17.98
CA GLU A 263 -16.53 -5.47 18.49
C GLU A 263 -17.44 -5.96 17.37
N THR A 264 -17.76 -5.10 16.39
CA THR A 264 -18.69 -5.43 15.31
C THR A 264 -18.01 -6.06 14.09
N MET A 265 -16.68 -5.92 13.96
CA MET A 265 -15.91 -6.25 12.75
C MET A 265 -16.36 -5.46 11.51
N GLU A 266 -17.06 -4.35 11.69
CA GLU A 266 -17.49 -3.46 10.62
C GLU A 266 -16.53 -2.26 10.52
N GLN A 267 -16.37 -1.74 9.30
CA GLN A 267 -15.65 -0.49 9.09
C GLN A 267 -16.42 0.64 9.79
N ALA A 268 -15.76 1.28 10.73
CA ALA A 268 -16.35 2.35 11.50
C ALA A 268 -15.25 3.33 11.90
N LEU A 269 -15.60 4.61 11.89
CA LEU A 269 -14.69 5.67 12.31
C LEU A 269 -15.00 6.04 13.77
N PRO A 270 -13.97 6.29 14.60
CA PRO A 270 -14.19 6.84 15.92
C PRO A 270 -14.96 8.16 15.84
N GLY A 271 -15.80 8.45 16.85
CA GLY A 271 -16.47 9.74 16.96
C GLY A 271 -15.45 10.89 17.08
N PRO A 272 -15.83 12.14 16.74
CA PRO A 272 -14.89 13.27 16.69
C PRO A 272 -14.14 13.50 18.01
N ASP A 273 -14.82 13.35 19.15
CA ASP A 273 -14.23 13.58 20.48
C ASP A 273 -13.56 12.32 21.08
N HIS A 274 -13.50 11.20 20.33
CA HIS A 274 -13.02 9.93 20.87
C HIS A 274 -11.55 10.04 21.31
N TRP A 275 -10.67 10.54 20.43
CA TRP A 275 -9.25 10.64 20.73
C TRP A 275 -8.94 11.71 21.78
N GLU A 276 -9.74 12.77 21.87
CA GLU A 276 -9.67 13.75 22.96
C GLU A 276 -10.03 13.11 24.31
N SER A 277 -11.07 12.27 24.35
CA SER A 277 -11.42 11.52 25.55
C SER A 277 -10.34 10.50 25.93
N VAL A 278 -9.66 9.88 24.97
CA VAL A 278 -8.53 8.97 25.25
C VAL A 278 -7.34 9.76 25.81
N SER A 279 -6.95 10.85 25.14
CA SER A 279 -5.81 11.69 25.53
C SER A 279 -5.99 12.28 26.93
N SER A 280 -7.18 12.80 27.25
CA SER A 280 -7.49 13.36 28.58
C SER A 280 -7.39 12.35 29.72
N LYS A 281 -7.65 11.06 29.46
CA LYS A 281 -7.52 9.99 30.46
C LYS A 281 -6.09 9.48 30.62
N MET A 282 -5.24 9.63 29.59
CA MET A 282 -3.83 9.24 29.65
C MET A 282 -3.02 10.16 30.57
N ASP A 283 -3.40 11.44 30.66
CA ASP A 283 -2.73 12.46 31.48
C ASP A 283 -1.19 12.46 31.32
N PRO A 284 -0.67 12.67 30.10
CA PRO A 284 0.77 12.65 29.82
C PRO A 284 1.49 13.78 30.58
N THR A 285 2.73 13.53 31.00
CA THR A 285 3.56 14.57 31.63
C THR A 285 3.91 15.68 30.63
N GLU A 286 4.24 16.89 31.11
CA GLU A 286 4.68 18.00 30.26
C GLU A 286 5.87 17.60 29.35
N GLU A 287 6.82 16.83 29.88
CA GLU A 287 7.94 16.30 29.12
C GLU A 287 7.49 15.33 28.02
N GLN A 288 6.56 14.41 28.33
CA GLN A 288 5.99 13.50 27.33
C GLN A 288 5.24 14.26 26.25
N VAL A 289 4.42 15.25 26.62
CA VAL A 289 3.69 16.11 25.68
C VAL A 289 4.67 16.81 24.73
N SER A 290 5.76 17.39 25.27
CA SER A 290 6.78 18.06 24.44
C SER A 290 7.48 17.09 23.49
N GLN A 291 7.84 15.89 23.94
CA GLN A 291 8.47 14.87 23.10
C GLN A 291 7.53 14.36 21.99
N LEU A 292 6.26 14.10 22.32
CA LEU A 292 5.23 13.69 21.34
C LEU A 292 4.97 14.80 20.32
N ALA A 293 4.89 16.05 20.76
CA ALA A 293 4.73 17.21 19.90
C ALA A 293 5.88 17.33 18.89
N LEU A 294 7.13 17.17 19.35
CA LEU A 294 8.30 17.18 18.49
C LEU A 294 8.28 16.02 17.48
N GLY A 295 7.94 14.81 17.92
CA GLY A 295 7.78 13.65 17.05
C GLY A 295 6.72 13.89 15.96
N PHE A 296 5.58 14.47 16.35
CA PHE A 296 4.50 14.81 15.42
C PHE A 296 4.90 15.88 14.41
N GLU A 297 5.63 16.93 14.82
CA GLU A 297 6.12 17.97 13.92
C GLU A 297 7.03 17.37 12.82
N VAL A 298 7.95 16.48 13.20
CA VAL A 298 8.83 15.78 12.26
C VAL A 298 8.03 14.89 11.32
N TYR A 299 7.05 14.15 11.83
CA TYR A 299 6.14 13.33 11.04
C TYR A 299 5.35 14.19 10.04
N SER A 300 4.69 15.24 10.50
CA SER A 300 3.83 16.12 9.70
C SER A 300 4.60 16.78 8.56
N ARG A 301 5.82 17.28 8.84
CA ARG A 301 6.71 17.86 7.82
C ARG A 301 7.05 16.83 6.73
N LYS A 302 7.49 15.62 7.12
CA LYS A 302 7.86 14.57 6.16
C LYS A 302 6.67 14.07 5.36
N ARG A 303 5.53 13.86 6.03
CA ARG A 303 4.27 13.43 5.43
C ARG A 303 3.78 14.41 4.38
N SER A 304 3.74 15.71 4.69
CA SER A 304 3.24 16.74 3.78
C SER A 304 4.04 16.79 2.48
N ALA A 305 5.36 16.63 2.55
CA ALA A 305 6.22 16.56 1.36
C ALA A 305 5.88 15.34 0.47
N ILE A 306 5.69 14.17 1.07
CA ILE A 306 5.35 12.94 0.32
C ILE A 306 3.94 13.02 -0.28
N ILE A 307 2.98 13.61 0.45
CA ILE A 307 1.62 13.81 -0.06
C ILE A 307 1.62 14.73 -1.28
N ALA A 308 2.35 15.84 -1.24
CA ALA A 308 2.48 16.74 -2.38
C ALA A 308 3.07 16.04 -3.62
N GLU A 309 4.08 15.17 -3.43
CA GLU A 309 4.62 14.36 -4.52
C GLU A 309 3.59 13.36 -5.06
N LEU A 310 2.86 12.66 -4.18
CA LEU A 310 1.80 11.71 -4.56
C LEU A 310 0.69 12.40 -5.35
N GLU A 311 0.23 13.58 -4.93
CA GLU A 311 -0.78 14.36 -5.66
C GLU A 311 -0.32 14.69 -7.08
N GLN A 312 0.94 15.10 -7.25
CA GLN A 312 1.53 15.35 -8.58
C GLN A 312 1.60 14.09 -9.44
N MET A 313 1.98 12.95 -8.84
CA MET A 313 2.04 11.67 -9.56
C MET A 313 0.65 11.19 -9.97
N VAL A 314 -0.34 11.28 -9.08
CA VAL A 314 -1.74 10.91 -9.39
C VAL A 314 -2.31 11.79 -10.50
N GLN A 315 -2.00 13.09 -10.52
CA GLN A 315 -2.38 13.98 -11.62
C GLN A 315 -1.74 13.55 -12.95
N GLN A 316 -0.46 13.14 -12.94
CA GLN A 316 0.20 12.62 -14.14
C GLN A 316 -0.43 11.29 -14.61
N VAL A 317 -0.74 10.37 -13.70
CA VAL A 317 -1.45 9.12 -14.02
C VAL A 317 -2.79 9.45 -14.66
N HIS A 318 -3.54 10.40 -14.09
CA HIS A 318 -4.84 10.82 -14.61
C HIS A 318 -4.73 11.40 -16.03
N LEU A 319 -3.73 12.24 -16.30
CA LEU A 319 -3.49 12.79 -17.64
C LEU A 319 -3.11 11.72 -18.67
N MET A 320 -2.36 10.70 -18.27
CA MET A 320 -1.92 9.61 -19.14
C MET A 320 -3.04 8.60 -19.44
N VAL A 321 -3.85 8.26 -18.44
CA VAL A 321 -4.94 7.27 -18.60
C VAL A 321 -6.17 7.91 -19.20
N TRP A 322 -6.41 9.20 -18.93
CA TRP A 322 -7.61 9.90 -19.38
C TRP A 322 -7.33 11.16 -20.21
N PRO A 323 -6.56 11.07 -21.31
CA PRO A 323 -6.16 12.23 -22.11
C PRO A 323 -7.34 12.96 -22.78
N GLN A 324 -8.52 12.33 -22.90
CA GLN A 324 -9.71 12.95 -23.49
C GLN A 324 -10.54 13.77 -22.49
N ALA A 325 -10.87 13.28 -21.29
CA ALA A 325 -11.48 14.20 -20.31
C ALA A 325 -10.49 15.20 -19.72
N GLY A 326 -9.17 15.01 -19.84
CA GLY A 326 -8.22 16.09 -19.60
C GLY A 326 -8.48 17.30 -20.50
N LYS A 327 -8.85 17.08 -21.77
CA LYS A 327 -9.18 18.18 -22.70
C LYS A 327 -10.54 18.81 -22.39
N GLU A 328 -11.54 18.01 -22.02
CA GLU A 328 -12.88 18.53 -21.66
C GLU A 328 -12.90 19.20 -20.28
N ALA A 329 -12.23 18.63 -19.27
CA ALA A 329 -12.13 19.18 -17.93
C ALA A 329 -11.20 20.40 -17.89
N ALA A 330 -10.09 20.42 -18.64
CA ALA A 330 -9.27 21.64 -18.77
C ALA A 330 -10.02 22.73 -19.54
N ALA A 331 -10.81 22.38 -20.57
CA ALA A 331 -11.68 23.34 -21.25
C ALA A 331 -12.78 23.87 -20.30
N ALA A 332 -13.36 23.01 -19.46
CA ALA A 332 -14.37 23.39 -18.47
C ALA A 332 -13.79 24.26 -17.35
N ALA A 333 -12.60 23.92 -16.83
CA ALA A 333 -11.91 24.72 -15.81
C ALA A 333 -11.44 26.07 -16.36
N ALA A 334 -10.94 26.11 -17.61
CA ALA A 334 -10.62 27.35 -18.30
C ALA A 334 -11.87 28.21 -18.54
N ALA A 335 -12.99 27.60 -18.96
CA ALA A 335 -14.26 28.29 -19.12
C ALA A 335 -14.81 28.83 -17.78
N ALA A 336 -14.69 28.07 -16.68
CA ALA A 336 -15.08 28.51 -15.35
C ALA A 336 -14.23 29.68 -14.85
N THR A 337 -12.92 29.66 -15.11
CA THR A 337 -12.00 30.75 -14.76
C THR A 337 -12.32 32.01 -15.56
N VAL A 338 -12.58 31.89 -16.87
CA VAL A 338 -13.00 33.02 -17.72
C VAL A 338 -14.35 33.57 -17.27
N ALA A 339 -15.30 32.72 -16.89
CA ALA A 339 -16.59 33.14 -16.34
C ALA A 339 -16.45 33.87 -14.99
N GLN A 340 -15.56 33.42 -14.10
CA GLN A 340 -15.27 34.11 -12.83
C GLN A 340 -14.59 35.46 -13.06
N VAL A 341 -13.64 35.57 -13.99
CA VAL A 341 -12.98 36.84 -14.33
C VAL A 341 -13.98 37.80 -15.00
N ALA A 342 -14.87 37.30 -15.86
CA ALA A 342 -15.93 38.10 -16.47
C ALA A 342 -16.98 38.57 -15.45
N ALA A 343 -17.32 37.73 -14.46
CA ALA A 343 -18.21 38.09 -13.36
C ALA A 343 -17.57 39.12 -12.41
N ALA A 344 -16.26 39.03 -12.17
CA ALA A 344 -15.52 40.02 -11.38
C ALA A 344 -15.32 41.36 -12.12
N ALA A 345 -15.38 41.35 -13.45
CA ALA A 345 -15.32 42.55 -14.30
C ALA A 345 -16.70 43.18 -14.57
N ALA A 346 -17.78 42.55 -14.13
CA ALA A 346 -19.12 43.12 -14.25
C ALA A 346 -19.25 44.31 -13.25
N PRO A 347 -19.59 45.53 -13.73
CA PRO A 347 -19.74 46.67 -12.86
C PRO A 347 -20.90 46.42 -11.88
N THR A 348 -20.60 46.51 -10.58
CA THR A 348 -21.58 46.42 -9.50
C THR A 348 -22.68 47.47 -9.74
N PRO A 349 -23.95 47.10 -9.88
CA PRO A 349 -25.05 48.04 -10.09
C PRO A 349 -25.42 48.66 -8.73
N ALA A 350 -24.50 49.44 -8.17
CA ALA A 350 -24.72 50.22 -6.95
C ALA A 350 -24.94 51.72 -7.24
N ASP A 351 -24.84 52.15 -8.50
CA ASP A 351 -24.86 53.58 -8.86
C ASP A 351 -26.11 54.06 -9.61
N LEU A 352 -27.19 53.26 -9.67
CA LEU A 352 -28.47 53.76 -10.17
C LEU A 352 -29.64 53.43 -9.23
N GLN A 353 -29.99 54.49 -8.49
CA GLN A 353 -31.34 54.91 -8.12
C GLN A 353 -31.97 54.37 -6.82
N GLN A 354 -31.87 55.25 -5.82
CA GLN A 354 -32.89 55.52 -4.81
C GLN A 354 -34.29 55.71 -5.43
N LEU A 355 -35.30 55.01 -4.90
CA LEU A 355 -36.68 55.49 -4.72
C LEU A 355 -37.38 54.59 -3.66
N PRO A 356 -38.28 55.12 -2.81
CA PRO A 356 -38.84 54.40 -1.68
C PRO A 356 -40.09 53.56 -2.05
N ALA A 357 -40.36 52.57 -1.20
CA ALA A 357 -41.38 51.52 -1.29
C ALA A 357 -42.82 51.97 -1.63
N PRO A 358 -43.71 51.02 -2.00
CA PRO A 358 -44.56 50.46 -0.95
C PRO A 358 -44.83 48.94 -1.04
N SER A 359 -45.23 48.41 0.11
CA SER A 359 -45.66 47.06 0.42
C SER A 359 -46.90 46.62 -0.36
N PHE A 360 -46.96 45.35 -0.81
CA PHE A 360 -48.21 44.59 -0.95
C PHE A 360 -47.97 43.08 -0.78
N SER A 361 -48.82 42.45 0.04
CA SER A 361 -49.07 41.00 0.06
C SER A 361 -49.82 40.59 -1.21
N SER A 362 -49.56 39.40 -1.76
CA SER A 362 -50.62 38.49 -2.25
C SER A 362 -50.09 37.11 -2.63
N ASN A 363 -50.85 36.09 -2.22
CA ASN A 363 -50.94 34.74 -2.78
C ASN A 363 -51.28 34.74 -4.29
N CYS A 364 -50.86 33.66 -4.99
CA CYS A 364 -51.62 32.79 -5.94
C CYS A 364 -50.63 32.16 -6.98
N SER A 365 -50.45 30.84 -7.04
CA SER A 365 -51.21 29.84 -7.84
C SER A 365 -50.81 29.74 -9.33
N SER A 366 -50.44 28.50 -9.73
CA SER A 366 -50.79 27.81 -10.99
C SER A 366 -50.13 28.15 -12.34
N GLY A 367 -49.78 27.09 -13.09
CA GLY A 367 -49.85 27.00 -14.56
C GLY A 367 -48.58 26.41 -15.21
N THR A 368 -48.49 25.11 -15.52
CA THR A 368 -48.94 24.36 -16.73
C THR A 368 -48.27 24.72 -18.06
N ALA A 369 -48.01 23.64 -18.82
CA ALA A 369 -47.80 23.47 -20.27
C ALA A 369 -46.33 23.29 -20.71
N ALA A 370 -45.99 22.49 -21.71
CA ALA A 370 -46.62 21.37 -22.43
C ALA A 370 -45.57 20.86 -23.45
N ASN A 371 -45.66 19.57 -23.79
CA ASN A 371 -45.39 18.93 -25.09
C ASN A 371 -44.21 19.39 -25.99
N ALA A 372 -43.38 18.40 -26.37
CA ALA A 372 -43.10 18.14 -27.79
C ALA A 372 -42.65 16.67 -27.97
N ASP A 373 -43.54 15.93 -28.61
CA ASP A 373 -43.42 14.59 -29.15
C ASP A 373 -43.03 14.68 -30.64
N GLY A 374 -42.45 13.62 -31.19
CA GLY A 374 -42.21 13.46 -32.64
C GLY A 374 -40.76 13.14 -32.98
N SER A 375 -40.45 12.35 -34.01
CA SER A 375 -41.25 11.53 -34.91
C SER A 375 -40.26 10.69 -35.73
N SER A 376 -40.63 9.42 -35.91
CA SER A 376 -40.38 8.49 -37.03
C SER A 376 -39.49 8.93 -38.21
N GLY A 377 -38.65 7.99 -38.67
CA GLY A 377 -37.94 8.06 -39.95
C GLY A 377 -37.21 6.77 -40.33
N SER A 378 -37.94 5.70 -40.64
CA SER A 378 -37.44 4.56 -41.43
C SER A 378 -37.31 4.95 -42.90
N SER A 379 -36.22 4.55 -43.56
CA SER A 379 -36.22 4.28 -45.00
C SER A 379 -35.10 3.30 -45.38
N GLU A 380 -35.50 2.41 -46.27
CA GLU A 380 -34.85 1.22 -46.79
C GLU A 380 -33.74 1.48 -47.84
N LEU A 381 -32.91 0.44 -48.00
CA LEU A 381 -32.36 -0.13 -49.24
C LEU A 381 -31.63 0.77 -50.25
N MET A 382 -30.40 0.37 -50.59
CA MET A 382 -30.03 -0.01 -51.96
C MET A 382 -28.69 -0.76 -52.00
N ALA A 383 -28.68 -1.82 -52.80
CA ALA A 383 -27.53 -2.66 -53.11
C ALA A 383 -26.53 -1.95 -54.03
N ALA A 384 -25.23 -2.21 -53.84
CA ALA A 384 -24.22 -2.09 -54.88
C ALA A 384 -23.12 -3.12 -54.65
N ALA A 385 -23.23 -4.23 -55.36
CA ALA A 385 -22.11 -5.13 -55.65
C ALA A 385 -21.35 -4.61 -56.89
N ALA A 386 -20.08 -5.01 -56.97
CA ALA A 386 -19.13 -4.85 -58.08
C ALA A 386 -18.23 -3.60 -58.06
N GLY A 387 -16.92 -3.85 -57.99
CA GLY A 387 -15.90 -2.82 -58.19
C GLY A 387 -14.51 -3.20 -57.72
N SER A 388 -13.95 -4.33 -58.21
CA SER A 388 -12.51 -4.58 -58.15
C SER A 388 -11.74 -3.41 -58.77
N SER A 389 -10.83 -2.80 -58.02
CA SER A 389 -9.71 -2.03 -58.58
C SER A 389 -8.58 -1.95 -57.55
N SER A 390 -7.44 -2.50 -57.94
CA SER A 390 -6.15 -2.53 -57.26
C SER A 390 -5.70 -1.15 -56.77
N SER A 391 -5.65 -0.96 -55.47
CA SER A 391 -5.03 0.20 -54.78
C SER A 391 -4.03 -0.32 -53.75
N GLY A 392 -2.93 -0.89 -54.22
CA GLY A 392 -1.88 -1.50 -53.39
C GLY A 392 -0.92 -0.52 -52.69
N GLY A 393 -1.29 0.75 -52.55
CA GLY A 393 -0.40 1.80 -52.01
C GLY A 393 -0.80 2.37 -50.64
N ASN A 394 -2.09 2.36 -50.29
CA ASN A 394 -2.59 3.11 -49.13
C ASN A 394 -2.67 2.25 -47.84
N GLU A 395 -2.74 0.92 -47.96
CA GLU A 395 -2.70 0.02 -46.79
C GLU A 395 -1.35 0.09 -46.08
N SER A 396 -0.25 0.33 -46.80
CA SER A 396 1.08 0.46 -46.17
C SER A 396 1.17 1.69 -45.27
N LEU A 397 0.58 2.81 -45.66
CA LEU A 397 0.63 4.05 -44.89
C LEU A 397 -0.30 3.98 -43.67
N ALA A 398 -1.51 3.43 -43.84
CA ALA A 398 -2.44 3.19 -42.73
C ALA A 398 -1.86 2.20 -41.71
N ARG A 399 -1.17 1.15 -42.18
CA ARG A 399 -0.47 0.19 -41.31
C ARG A 399 0.74 0.82 -40.62
N GLN A 400 1.48 1.71 -41.28
CA GLN A 400 2.59 2.45 -40.67
C GLN A 400 2.10 3.46 -39.61
N GLN A 401 1.00 4.17 -39.86
CA GLN A 401 0.37 5.06 -38.88
C GLN A 401 -0.21 4.28 -37.70
N SER A 402 -0.82 3.12 -37.94
CA SER A 402 -1.31 2.23 -36.88
C SER A 402 -0.16 1.65 -36.05
N LEU A 403 1.01 1.35 -36.62
CA LEU A 403 2.18 0.92 -35.86
C LEU A 403 2.81 2.06 -35.07
N GLN A 404 2.80 3.28 -35.60
CA GLN A 404 3.23 4.47 -34.85
C GLN A 404 2.31 4.75 -33.66
N SER A 405 0.98 4.66 -33.82
CA SER A 405 0.07 4.81 -32.68
C SER A 405 0.25 3.70 -31.64
N LEU A 406 0.56 2.47 -32.08
CA LEU A 406 0.86 1.34 -31.19
C LEU A 406 2.18 1.53 -30.43
N LEU A 407 3.23 2.06 -31.08
CA LEU A 407 4.51 2.37 -30.45
C LEU A 407 4.40 3.53 -29.44
N VAL A 408 3.66 4.58 -29.81
CA VAL A 408 3.36 5.69 -28.89
C VAL A 408 2.55 5.19 -27.68
N ASN A 409 1.66 4.21 -27.88
CA ASN A 409 0.93 3.58 -26.78
C ASN A 409 1.81 2.69 -25.90
N LEU A 410 2.84 2.02 -26.45
CA LEU A 410 3.76 1.21 -25.66
C LEU A 410 4.65 2.08 -24.77
N GLU A 411 5.25 3.14 -25.31
CA GLU A 411 6.08 4.06 -24.52
C GLU A 411 5.26 4.73 -23.39
N ALA A 412 4.04 5.18 -23.70
CA ALA A 412 3.13 5.72 -22.69
C ALA A 412 2.75 4.66 -21.63
N SER A 413 2.58 3.39 -22.01
CA SER A 413 2.29 2.31 -21.06
C SER A 413 3.47 2.00 -20.14
N GLU A 414 4.70 2.06 -20.65
CA GLU A 414 5.91 1.88 -19.84
C GLU A 414 6.11 3.03 -18.86
N GLN A 415 5.89 4.27 -19.32
CA GLN A 415 5.90 5.46 -18.46
C GLN A 415 4.82 5.38 -17.36
N LEU A 416 3.60 4.94 -17.70
CA LEU A 416 2.51 4.77 -16.74
C LEU A 416 2.85 3.70 -15.69
N LEU A 417 3.42 2.57 -16.12
CA LEU A 417 3.86 1.52 -15.22
C LEU A 417 4.95 2.01 -14.26
N GLN A 418 5.90 2.81 -14.75
CA GLN A 418 6.93 3.40 -13.91
C GLN A 418 6.33 4.37 -12.89
N LEU A 419 5.43 5.24 -13.32
CA LEU A 419 4.75 6.20 -12.45
C LEU A 419 3.96 5.51 -11.33
N LEU A 420 3.31 4.39 -11.62
CA LEU A 420 2.60 3.60 -10.61
C LEU A 420 3.53 2.90 -9.62
N LYS A 421 4.71 2.46 -10.06
CA LYS A 421 5.75 1.98 -9.14
C LYS A 421 6.24 3.09 -8.22
N ASP A 422 6.40 4.31 -8.76
CA ASP A 422 6.82 5.47 -7.97
C ASP A 422 5.74 5.85 -6.93
N VAL A 423 4.45 5.78 -7.30
CA VAL A 423 3.32 5.94 -6.37
C VAL A 423 3.38 4.88 -5.26
N ASP A 424 3.56 3.60 -5.60
CA ASP A 424 3.68 2.54 -4.61
C ASP A 424 4.84 2.79 -3.64
N GLN A 425 6.00 3.18 -4.16
CA GLN A 425 7.17 3.52 -3.37
C GLN A 425 6.88 4.66 -2.39
N ARG A 426 6.17 5.71 -2.81
CA ARG A 426 5.81 6.82 -1.91
C ARG A 426 4.81 6.42 -0.84
N VAL A 427 3.87 5.54 -1.16
CA VAL A 427 2.99 4.95 -0.14
C VAL A 427 3.81 4.16 0.88
N GLN A 428 4.80 3.36 0.45
CA GLN A 428 5.70 2.67 1.39
C GLN A 428 6.52 3.64 2.26
N MET A 429 6.90 4.80 1.72
CA MET A 429 7.55 5.84 2.52
C MET A 429 6.59 6.44 3.58
N LEU A 430 5.32 6.68 3.23
CA LEU A 430 4.30 7.13 4.20
C LEU A 430 4.12 6.11 5.34
N MET A 431 4.04 4.84 4.99
CA MET A 431 3.99 3.72 5.95
C MET A 431 5.18 3.73 6.91
N THR A 432 6.37 3.95 6.36
CA THR A 432 7.63 3.96 7.13
C THR A 432 7.67 5.14 8.11
N ILE A 433 7.27 6.34 7.70
CA ILE A 433 7.26 7.50 8.60
C ILE A 433 6.22 7.37 9.71
N GLU A 434 5.09 6.73 9.44
CA GLU A 434 4.08 6.44 10.46
C GLU A 434 4.56 5.39 11.46
N CYS A 435 5.20 4.32 10.97
CA CYS A 435 5.84 3.32 11.81
C CYS A 435 6.86 3.98 12.75
N ASN A 436 7.67 4.90 12.24
CA ASN A 436 8.62 5.66 13.07
C ASN A 436 7.94 6.53 14.13
N LEU A 437 6.81 7.18 13.80
CA LEU A 437 6.05 7.95 14.80
C LEU A 437 5.47 7.03 15.87
N THR A 438 4.93 5.87 15.49
CA THR A 438 4.42 4.86 16.41
C THR A 438 5.52 4.37 17.36
N PHE A 439 6.73 4.11 16.85
CA PHE A 439 7.86 3.70 17.68
C PHE A 439 8.31 4.83 18.62
N SER A 440 8.30 6.08 18.15
CA SER A 440 8.56 7.23 19.01
C SER A 440 7.53 7.32 20.14
N TRP A 441 6.24 7.14 19.84
CA TRP A 441 5.18 7.15 20.85
C TRP A 441 5.37 6.05 21.90
N ILE A 442 5.71 4.82 21.48
CA ILE A 442 6.00 3.69 22.38
C ILE A 442 7.20 3.99 23.30
N ASN A 443 8.23 4.70 22.81
CA ASN A 443 9.40 5.03 23.62
C ASN A 443 9.18 6.21 24.58
N THR A 444 8.27 7.13 24.26
CA THR A 444 7.99 8.31 25.07
C THR A 444 6.99 8.02 26.19
N MET A 445 5.99 7.20 25.93
CA MET A 445 4.94 6.91 26.90
C MET A 445 5.40 5.85 27.92
N ASP A 446 5.06 6.06 29.19
CA ASP A 446 5.21 4.98 30.18
C ASP A 446 4.16 3.88 29.98
N MET A 447 4.49 2.69 30.49
CA MET A 447 3.67 1.50 30.31
C MET A 447 2.22 1.69 30.80
N ARG A 448 2.02 2.39 31.92
CA ARG A 448 0.68 2.55 32.49
C ARG A 448 -0.17 3.44 31.59
N ARG A 449 0.37 4.56 31.09
CA ARG A 449 -0.33 5.45 30.17
C ARG A 449 -0.60 4.82 28.81
N MET A 450 0.34 4.02 28.28
CA MET A 450 0.08 3.24 27.06
C MET A 450 -1.07 2.25 27.26
N ALA A 451 -1.09 1.52 28.37
CA ALA A 451 -2.18 0.60 28.66
C ALA A 451 -3.53 1.32 28.81
N ILE A 452 -3.55 2.50 29.45
CA ILE A 452 -4.75 3.35 29.50
C ILE A 452 -5.19 3.72 28.08
N ALA A 453 -4.27 4.17 27.22
CA ALA A 453 -4.58 4.50 25.83
C ALA A 453 -5.24 3.34 25.10
N VAL A 454 -4.67 2.13 25.20
CA VAL A 454 -5.22 0.92 24.57
C VAL A 454 -6.62 0.59 25.07
N VAL A 455 -6.85 0.66 26.39
CA VAL A 455 -8.15 0.35 26.99
C VAL A 455 -9.20 1.40 26.62
N GLN A 456 -8.84 2.68 26.66
CA GLN A 456 -9.77 3.77 26.36
C GLN A 456 -10.08 3.90 24.87
N SER A 457 -9.21 3.40 23.99
CA SER A 457 -9.47 3.38 22.55
C SER A 457 -10.54 2.35 22.14
N TYR A 458 -10.79 1.33 22.98
CA TYR A 458 -11.79 0.29 22.68
C TYR A 458 -13.18 0.90 22.41
N PRO A 459 -13.88 0.53 21.32
CA PRO A 459 -13.68 -0.66 20.50
C PRO A 459 -12.72 -0.52 19.31
N PHE A 460 -11.97 0.58 19.22
CA PHE A 460 -10.96 0.80 18.17
C PHE A 460 -9.56 0.45 18.65
N MET A 461 -8.68 0.11 17.69
CA MET A 461 -7.26 -0.08 17.99
C MET A 461 -6.63 1.30 18.30
N VAL A 462 -5.72 1.38 19.27
CA VAL A 462 -5.04 2.65 19.59
C VAL A 462 -4.32 3.20 18.36
N MET A 463 -4.53 4.47 18.05
CA MET A 463 -3.86 5.15 16.93
C MET A 463 -2.93 6.26 17.47
N PRO A 464 -1.60 6.10 17.35
CA PRO A 464 -0.65 7.10 17.85
C PRO A 464 -0.74 8.46 17.17
N ILE A 465 -1.05 8.52 15.87
CA ILE A 465 -1.12 9.78 15.10
C ILE A 465 -2.04 10.82 15.75
N PRO A 466 -3.35 10.55 15.97
CA PRO A 466 -4.25 11.53 16.58
C PRO A 466 -3.86 11.91 18.01
N LEU A 467 -3.29 10.97 18.79
CA LEU A 467 -2.81 11.26 20.14
C LEU A 467 -1.59 12.21 20.13
N CYS A 468 -0.66 12.00 19.21
CA CYS A 468 0.50 12.87 19.03
C CYS A 468 0.09 14.26 18.48
N GLU A 469 -0.92 14.33 17.64
CA GLU A 469 -1.50 15.60 17.17
C GLU A 469 -2.10 16.41 18.33
N LEU A 470 -2.93 15.76 19.16
CA LEU A 470 -3.51 16.39 20.35
C LEU A 470 -2.42 16.86 21.33
N ALA A 471 -1.36 16.07 21.52
CA ALA A 471 -0.21 16.49 22.32
C ALA A 471 0.50 17.72 21.73
N ALA A 472 0.64 17.80 20.39
CA ALA A 472 1.20 18.98 19.73
C ALA A 472 0.35 20.23 19.94
N GLN A 473 -0.98 20.12 19.85
CA GLN A 473 -1.90 21.21 20.14
C GLN A 473 -1.80 21.66 21.60
N GLN A 474 -1.78 20.71 22.54
CA GLN A 474 -1.61 20.99 23.96
C GLN A 474 -0.28 21.69 24.26
N HIS A 475 0.81 21.28 23.61
CA HIS A 475 2.12 21.90 23.74
C HIS A 475 2.14 23.37 23.28
N VAL A 476 1.45 23.70 22.16
CA VAL A 476 1.31 25.09 21.70
C VAL A 476 0.58 25.93 22.74
N LEU A 477 -0.52 25.43 23.30
CA LEU A 477 -1.27 26.12 24.35
C LEU A 477 -0.40 26.39 25.60
N MET A 478 0.38 25.39 26.04
CA MET A 478 1.32 25.57 27.17
C MET A 478 2.37 26.65 26.87
N GLN A 479 2.89 26.71 25.65
CA GLN A 479 3.86 27.74 25.25
C GLN A 479 3.24 29.15 25.23
N GLU A 480 2.01 29.29 24.75
CA GLU A 480 1.27 30.55 24.73
C GLU A 480 0.97 31.05 26.16
N GLU A 481 0.53 30.17 27.05
CA GLU A 481 0.30 30.49 28.46
C GLU A 481 1.59 30.91 29.18
N ALA A 482 2.70 30.19 28.94
CA ALA A 482 4.01 30.53 29.50
C ALA A 482 4.53 31.88 28.98
N ALA A 483 4.32 32.17 27.70
CA ALA A 483 4.66 33.46 27.09
C ALA A 483 3.81 34.60 27.68
N ALA A 484 2.51 34.39 27.83
CA ALA A 484 1.58 35.35 28.44
C ALA A 484 1.94 35.62 29.91
N ALA A 485 2.24 34.58 30.69
CA ALA A 485 2.68 34.72 32.08
C ALA A 485 4.01 35.49 32.20
N THR A 486 4.94 35.25 31.27
CA THR A 486 6.22 35.98 31.21
C THR A 486 6.01 37.45 30.85
N ALA A 487 5.13 37.74 29.89
CA ALA A 487 4.76 39.10 29.52
C ALA A 487 4.08 39.84 30.68
N ALA A 488 3.18 39.19 31.41
CA ALA A 488 2.52 39.75 32.59
C ALA A 488 3.53 40.07 33.71
N LYS A 489 4.50 39.19 33.99
CA LYS A 489 5.58 39.43 34.95
C LYS A 489 6.45 40.64 34.56
N LYS A 490 6.82 40.75 33.27
CA LYS A 490 7.57 41.91 32.75
C LYS A 490 6.78 43.21 32.88
N GLY A 491 5.49 43.20 32.55
CA GLY A 491 4.60 44.36 32.70
C GLY A 491 4.45 44.81 34.15
N ALA A 492 4.35 43.87 35.10
CA ALA A 492 4.30 44.17 36.53
C ALA A 492 5.63 44.75 37.06
N ALA A 493 6.77 44.22 36.60
CA ALA A 493 8.08 44.76 36.96
C ALA A 493 8.29 46.19 36.43
N ALA A 494 7.91 46.46 35.18
CA ALA A 494 7.99 47.79 34.60
C ALA A 494 7.12 48.81 35.35
N LYS A 495 5.90 48.44 35.74
CA LYS A 495 5.02 49.29 36.55
C LYS A 495 5.61 49.58 37.94
N ARG A 496 6.26 48.61 38.57
CA ARG A 496 6.94 48.81 39.86
C ARG A 496 8.13 49.76 39.75
N GLN A 497 8.90 49.67 38.66
CA GLN A 497 10.00 50.59 38.40
C GLN A 497 9.49 52.02 38.19
N GLN A 498 8.42 52.20 37.40
CA GLN A 498 7.78 53.50 37.18
C GLN A 498 7.17 54.13 38.44
N SER A 499 6.78 53.32 39.44
CA SER A 499 6.29 53.84 40.73
C SER A 499 7.40 54.16 41.73
N ALA A 500 8.64 53.74 41.45
CA ALA A 500 9.79 53.97 42.32
C ALA A 500 10.61 55.21 41.92
N ASP A 501 10.50 55.62 40.65
CA ASP A 501 11.01 56.89 40.12
C ASP A 501 9.99 58.01 40.35
#